data_AF-A0A497FQZ0-F1
#
_entry.id   AF-A0A497FQZ0-F1
#
_cell.length_a   1.000
_cell.length_b   1.000
_cell.length_c   1.000
_cell.angle_alpha   90.00
_cell.angle_beta   90.00
_cell.angle_gamma   90.00
#
_symmetry.space_group_name_H-M   'P 1'
#
loop_
_entity.id
_entity.type
_entity.pdbx_description
1 polymer ?
#
loop_
_entity_poly.entity_id
_entity_poly.type
_entity_poly.pdbx_seq_one_letter_code
_entity_poly.pdbx_strand_id
1 'polypeptide(L)'
;MVKFTIRGRIYDITREDIINAIRDVEPEPLTGKRKYYIEINGKQYPIKQVVGLVTRLPRIAFTAMDAYRILTKLGFEVKEIK
;
A
#
# COMPACT_ATOMS: atom_id res chain seq x y z
N MET A 1 -14.00 1.99 5.07
CA MET A 1 -14.02 0.66 4.44
C MET A 1 -14.13 0.84 2.93
N VAL A 2 -13.28 0.21 2.13
CA VAL A 2 -13.24 0.33 0.67
C VAL A 2 -13.16 -1.05 0.06
N LYS A 3 -14.07 -1.34 -0.89
CA LYS A 3 -14.03 -2.54 -1.71
C LYS A 3 -13.23 -2.29 -2.98
N PHE A 4 -12.31 -3.19 -3.31
CA PHE A 4 -11.59 -3.16 -4.56
C PHE A 4 -11.35 -4.56 -5.11
N THR A 5 -11.17 -4.65 -6.43
CA THR A 5 -10.94 -5.92 -7.12
C THR A 5 -9.52 -5.98 -7.64
N ILE A 6 -8.75 -6.98 -7.20
CA ILE A 6 -7.44 -7.31 -7.77
C ILE A 6 -7.53 -8.71 -8.36
N ARG A 7 -7.26 -8.85 -9.67
CA ARG A 7 -7.28 -10.12 -10.40
C ARG A 7 -8.57 -10.94 -10.19
N GLY A 8 -9.72 -10.27 -10.22
CA GLY A 8 -11.03 -10.90 -10.05
C GLY A 8 -11.39 -11.31 -8.62
N ARG A 9 -10.51 -11.04 -7.63
CA ARG A 9 -10.81 -11.22 -6.20
C ARG A 9 -11.18 -9.88 -5.57
N ILE A 10 -12.27 -9.88 -4.81
CA ILE A 10 -12.73 -8.71 -4.06
C ILE A 10 -12.04 -8.70 -2.70
N TYR A 11 -11.51 -7.55 -2.33
CA TYR A 11 -10.96 -7.27 -1.01
C TYR A 11 -11.81 -6.17 -0.37
N ASP A 12 -12.14 -6.36 0.90
CA ASP A 12 -12.77 -5.35 1.72
C ASP A 12 -11.79 -4.93 2.80
N ILE A 13 -11.26 -3.71 2.70
CA ILE A 13 -10.14 -3.24 3.52
C ILE A 13 -10.49 -1.89 4.13
N THR A 14 -10.06 -1.71 5.38
CA THR A 14 -10.16 -0.47 6.14
C THR A 14 -8.81 0.22 6.28
N ARG A 15 -8.81 1.44 6.82
CA ARG A 15 -7.56 2.16 7.10
C ARG A 15 -6.78 1.46 8.22
N GLU A 16 -7.50 0.92 9.20
CA GLU A 16 -6.98 0.20 10.35
C GLU A 16 -6.30 -1.10 9.92
N ASP A 17 -6.86 -1.82 8.94
CA ASP A 17 -6.22 -3.02 8.37
C ASP A 17 -4.83 -2.72 7.80
N ILE A 18 -4.68 -1.56 7.13
CA ILE A 18 -3.39 -1.11 6.60
C ILE A 18 -2.40 -0.85 7.74
N ILE A 19 -2.82 -0.12 8.78
CA ILE A 19 -1.96 0.22 9.92
C ILE A 19 -1.53 -1.04 10.66
N ASN A 20 -2.46 -1.99 10.85
CA ASN A 20 -2.17 -3.28 11.48
C ASN A 20 -1.21 -4.12 10.62
N ALA A 21 -1.38 -4.14 9.30
CA ALA A 21 -0.57 -4.95 8.40
C ALA A 21 0.91 -4.53 8.33
N ILE A 22 1.23 -3.27 8.64
CA ILE A 22 2.60 -2.75 8.61
C ILE A 22 3.24 -2.56 9.99
N ARG A 23 2.48 -2.73 11.08
CA ARG A 23 2.91 -2.38 12.45
C ARG A 23 4.27 -2.98 12.81
N ASP A 24 4.48 -4.25 12.48
CA ASP A 24 5.67 -5.03 12.84
C ASP A 24 6.58 -5.27 11.63
N VAL A 25 6.48 -4.43 10.59
CA VAL A 25 7.24 -4.58 9.34
C VAL A 25 8.05 -3.32 9.08
N GLU A 26 9.35 -3.48 8.82
CA GLU A 26 10.18 -2.34 8.43
C GLU A 26 9.87 -1.87 7.00
N PRO A 27 9.85 -0.55 6.74
CA PRO A 27 9.71 -0.03 5.39
C PRO A 27 10.89 -0.45 4.52
N GLU A 28 10.60 -0.87 3.30
CA GLU A 28 11.62 -1.12 2.31
C GLU A 28 12.25 0.19 1.83
N PRO A 29 13.55 0.16 1.48
CA PRO A 29 14.22 1.33 0.96
C PRO A 29 13.56 1.81 -0.33
N LEU A 30 13.37 3.13 -0.37
CA LEU A 30 12.76 3.88 -1.45
C LEU A 30 13.74 4.06 -2.62
N THR A 31 14.08 2.96 -3.29
CA THR A 31 15.08 2.90 -4.36
C THR A 31 14.52 2.35 -5.67
N GLY A 32 15.17 2.71 -6.78
CA GLY A 32 14.83 2.23 -8.12
C GLY A 32 13.40 2.61 -8.54
N LYS A 33 12.54 1.61 -8.72
CA LYS A 33 11.15 1.80 -9.17
C LYS A 33 10.16 2.17 -8.04
N ARG A 34 10.60 2.19 -6.78
CA ARG A 34 9.76 2.49 -5.61
C ARG A 34 9.67 4.00 -5.38
N LYS A 35 9.00 4.73 -6.28
CA LYS A 35 8.90 6.20 -6.20
C LYS A 35 7.84 6.72 -5.24
N TYR A 36 6.78 5.93 -5.02
CA TYR A 36 5.61 6.36 -4.26
C TYR A 36 5.55 5.68 -2.89
N TYR A 37 5.19 6.44 -1.87
CA TYR A 37 5.09 5.98 -0.49
C TYR A 37 3.95 6.66 0.27
N ILE A 38 3.57 6.06 1.39
CA ILE A 38 2.77 6.70 2.44
C ILE A 38 3.64 6.87 3.69
N GLU A 39 3.34 7.87 4.49
CA GLU A 39 4.05 8.13 5.74
C GLU A 39 3.18 7.75 6.93
N ILE A 40 3.68 6.87 7.79
CA ILE A 40 2.99 6.43 9.01
C ILE A 40 4.01 6.39 10.14
N ASN A 41 3.74 7.12 11.23
CA ASN A 41 4.62 7.24 12.39
C ASN A 41 6.07 7.64 12.03
N GLY A 42 6.22 8.60 11.11
CA GLY A 42 7.53 9.08 10.63
C GLY A 42 8.29 8.12 9.72
N LYS A 43 7.71 6.96 9.39
CA LYS A 43 8.31 5.95 8.49
C LYS A 43 7.65 6.01 7.11
N GLN A 44 8.47 5.90 6.06
CA GLN A 44 8.04 5.98 4.66
C GLN A 44 7.87 4.59 4.06
N TYR A 45 6.62 4.15 3.88
CA TYR A 45 6.30 2.83 3.36
C TYR A 45 5.97 2.86 1.86
N PRO A 46 6.73 2.17 1.00
CA PRO A 46 6.40 2.04 -0.41
C PRO A 46 4.99 1.51 -0.63
N ILE A 47 4.21 2.14 -1.52
CA ILE A 47 2.78 1.81 -1.70
C ILE A 47 2.53 0.34 -2.03
N LYS A 48 3.42 -0.30 -2.80
CA LYS A 48 3.30 -1.72 -3.17
C LYS A 48 3.68 -2.66 -2.03
N GLN A 49 4.49 -2.22 -1.07
CA GLN A 49 4.75 -2.98 0.14
C GLN A 49 3.48 -3.05 0.97
N VAL A 50 2.88 -1.89 1.24
CA VAL A 50 1.69 -1.77 2.07
C VAL A 50 0.55 -2.64 1.53
N VAL A 51 0.24 -2.51 0.23
CA VAL A 51 -0.84 -3.29 -0.39
C VAL A 51 -0.51 -4.78 -0.45
N GLY A 52 0.76 -5.15 -0.66
CA GLY A 52 1.17 -6.55 -0.63
C GLY A 52 0.98 -7.19 0.76
N LEU A 53 1.31 -6.46 1.83
CA LEU A 53 1.17 -6.94 3.20
C LEU A 53 -0.30 -7.15 3.59
N VAL A 54 -1.16 -6.16 3.33
CA VAL A 54 -2.57 -6.24 3.72
C VAL A 54 -3.36 -7.27 2.89
N THR A 55 -3.04 -7.42 1.59
CA THR A 55 -3.75 -8.37 0.70
C THR A 55 -3.13 -9.77 0.68
N ARG A 56 -1.91 -9.91 1.22
CA ARG A 56 -1.05 -11.10 1.09
C ARG A 56 -0.79 -11.53 -0.35
N LEU A 57 -0.98 -10.63 -1.31
CA LEU A 57 -0.71 -10.91 -2.72
C LEU A 57 0.76 -10.65 -3.07
N PRO A 58 1.35 -11.45 -3.96
CA PRO A 58 2.66 -11.14 -4.50
C PRO A 58 2.59 -9.82 -5.29
N ARG A 59 3.66 -9.03 -5.28
CA ARG A 59 3.67 -7.69 -5.93
C ARG A 59 3.46 -7.71 -7.44
N ILE A 60 3.73 -8.84 -8.10
CA ILE A 60 3.42 -9.03 -9.52
C ILE A 60 1.90 -9.11 -9.76
N ALA A 61 1.11 -9.30 -8.70
CA ALA A 61 -0.34 -9.41 -8.79
C ALA A 61 -1.06 -8.11 -9.08
N PHE A 62 -0.44 -6.97 -8.79
CA PHE A 62 -1.03 -5.65 -8.92
C PHE A 62 0.02 -4.61 -9.33
N THR A 63 -0.46 -3.52 -9.92
CA THR A 63 0.37 -2.42 -10.40
C THR A 63 0.65 -1.40 -9.29
N ALA A 64 1.59 -0.49 -9.52
CA ALA A 64 1.77 0.66 -8.63
C ALA A 64 0.52 1.58 -8.63
N MET A 65 -0.16 1.68 -9.77
CA MET A 65 -1.39 2.47 -9.91
C MET A 65 -2.55 1.89 -9.10
N ASP A 66 -2.68 0.56 -9.04
CA ASP A 66 -3.66 -0.10 -8.18
C ASP A 66 -3.41 0.28 -6.71
N ALA A 67 -2.15 0.15 -6.28
CA ALA A 67 -1.77 0.47 -4.92
C ALA A 67 -2.01 1.94 -4.56
N TYR A 68 -1.66 2.85 -5.47
CA TYR A 68 -1.93 4.28 -5.32
C TYR A 68 -3.43 4.53 -5.10
N ARG A 69 -4.28 4.02 -6.00
CA ARG A 69 -5.74 4.23 -5.94
C ARG A 69 -6.35 3.66 -4.66
N ILE A 70 -5.92 2.48 -4.23
CA ILE A 70 -6.41 1.84 -3.00
C ILE A 70 -6.07 2.72 -1.80
N LEU A 71 -4.81 3.13 -1.66
CA LEU A 71 -4.36 3.92 -0.50
C LEU A 71 -4.99 5.32 -0.48
N THR A 72 -5.11 6.00 -1.62
CA THR A 72 -5.81 7.29 -1.71
C THR A 72 -7.30 7.14 -1.34
N LYS A 73 -7.99 6.09 -1.79
CA LYS A 73 -9.39 5.84 -1.40
C LYS A 73 -9.57 5.55 0.09
N LEU A 74 -8.55 4.99 0.74
CA LEU A 74 -8.50 4.77 2.19
C LEU A 74 -8.07 6.05 2.96
N GLY A 75 -7.90 7.17 2.26
CA GLY A 75 -7.56 8.47 2.83
C GLY A 75 -6.08 8.62 3.21
N PHE A 76 -5.18 7.79 2.68
CA PHE A 76 -3.75 7.99 2.86
C PHE A 76 -3.24 9.05 1.87
N GLU A 77 -2.36 9.92 2.37
CA GLU A 77 -1.59 10.82 1.52
C GLU A 77 -0.45 10.01 0.86
N VAL A 78 -0.49 9.88 -0.46
CA VAL A 78 0.57 9.23 -1.23
C VAL A 78 1.52 10.30 -1.74
N LYS A 79 2.79 10.20 -1.34
CA LYS A 79 3.88 11.10 -1.71
C LYS A 79 4.79 10.44 -2.73
N GLU A 80 5.49 11.25 -3.52
CA GLU A 80 6.54 10.82 -4.46
C GLU A 80 7.91 11.30 -3.97
N ILE A 81 8.94 10.49 -4.14
CA ILE A 81 10.33 10.93 -3.92
C ILE A 81 10.69 11.92 -5.04
N LYS A 82 11.25 13.07 -4.65
CA LYS A 82 11.78 14.05 -5.60
C LYS A 82 13.05 13.57 -6.28
#